data_AF-A0A6A1VIM7-F1
#
_entry.id   AF-A0A6A1VIM7-F1
#
_cell.length_a   1.000
_cell.length_b   1.000
_cell.length_c   1.000
_cell.angle_alpha   90.00
_cell.angle_beta   90.00
_cell.angle_gamma   90.00
#
_symmetry.space_group_name_H-M   'P 1'
#
loop_
_entity.id
_entity.type
_entity.pdbx_description
1 polymer ?
#
loop_
_entity_poly.entity_id
_entity_poly.type
_entity_poly.pdbx_seq_one_letter_code
_entity_poly.pdbx_strand_id
1 'polypeptide(L)'
;MGLQYLCGGTIGILPWGPLHLRASSDDMSSSVVSSAAKIMDICNGHAWVWPRNELFWTAVSYAIPSSLVPHPDRADLATWRHNPTGLFSIKTAYEVMRDKRPEVPWHQLVWGKGCVPKHSFILWLAIRNRLVTKDKLLAMELLQNMVL
;
A
#
# COMPACT_ATOMS: atom_id res chain seq x y z
N MET A 1 -2.12 0.03 -2.49
CA MET A 1 -3.38 -0.56 -1.99
C MET A 1 -4.42 -0.47 -3.10
N GLY A 2 -4.65 -1.56 -3.82
CA GLY A 2 -5.72 -1.61 -4.82
C GLY A 2 -6.94 -2.27 -4.18
N LEU A 3 -7.97 -1.49 -3.87
CA LEU A 3 -9.28 -1.99 -3.45
C LEU A 3 -10.16 -2.06 -4.70
N GLN A 4 -10.81 -3.20 -4.97
CA GLN A 4 -11.78 -3.29 -6.05
C GLN A 4 -13.20 -3.16 -5.49
N TYR A 5 -13.95 -2.31 -6.17
CA TYR A 5 -15.34 -1.87 -6.07
C TYR A 5 -16.35 -2.99 -5.95
N LEU A 6 -17.27 -2.82 -5.01
CA LEU A 6 -18.72 -2.82 -5.26
C LEU A 6 -19.30 -1.69 -4.39
N CYS A 7 -20.44 -1.10 -4.75
CA CYS A 7 -21.02 0.12 -4.18
C CYS A 7 -22.24 -0.16 -3.29
N GLY A 8 -22.19 0.26 -2.03
CA GLY A 8 -23.21 0.07 -1.01
C GLY A 8 -22.75 0.58 0.35
N GLY A 9 -22.73 1.91 0.52
CA GLY A 9 -22.85 2.55 1.84
C GLY A 9 -21.69 3.39 2.36
N THR A 10 -20.46 3.21 1.85
CA THR A 10 -19.28 3.97 2.30
C THR A 10 -18.63 4.73 1.14
N ILE A 11 -17.81 5.75 1.44
CA ILE A 11 -17.01 6.56 0.50
C ILE A 11 -16.35 5.63 -0.52
N GLY A 12 -16.97 5.47 -1.69
CA GLY A 12 -16.47 4.51 -2.66
C GLY A 12 -15.18 5.03 -3.26
N ILE A 13 -14.20 4.14 -3.35
CA ILE A 13 -12.82 4.47 -3.69
C ILE A 13 -12.64 4.16 -5.17
N LEU A 14 -12.97 5.07 -6.11
CA LEU A 14 -12.76 4.98 -7.60
C LEU A 14 -11.44 4.27 -7.99
N PRO A 15 -11.25 3.73 -9.22
CA PRO A 15 -10.02 3.02 -9.65
C PRO A 15 -8.70 3.68 -9.24
N TRP A 16 -8.79 4.99 -8.97
CA TRP A 16 -7.71 5.88 -8.60
C TRP A 16 -7.76 6.44 -7.16
N GLY A 17 -8.57 5.88 -6.27
CA GLY A 17 -8.71 6.31 -4.88
C GLY A 17 -10.07 6.95 -4.54
N PRO A 18 -10.25 7.40 -3.29
CA PRO A 18 -11.42 8.18 -2.86
C PRO A 18 -11.52 9.48 -3.66
N LEU A 19 -12.74 9.85 -4.04
CA LEU A 19 -13.00 11.05 -4.84
C LEU A 19 -12.54 12.35 -4.16
N HIS A 20 -12.71 12.45 -2.83
CA HIS A 20 -12.31 13.62 -2.04
C HIS A 20 -10.80 13.85 -1.96
N LEU A 21 -9.96 12.85 -2.30
CA LEU A 21 -8.51 13.05 -2.38
C LEU A 21 -8.08 13.69 -3.71
N ARG A 22 -9.02 13.90 -4.64
CA ARG A 22 -8.75 14.32 -6.02
C ARG A 22 -9.54 15.55 -6.44
N ALA A 23 -10.75 15.71 -5.93
CA ALA A 23 -11.49 16.96 -6.08
C ALA A 23 -10.87 18.02 -5.16
N SER A 24 -10.56 19.19 -5.71
CA SER A 24 -10.21 20.34 -4.88
C SER A 24 -11.46 20.80 -4.10
N SER A 25 -11.27 21.48 -2.97
CA SER A 25 -12.39 22.04 -2.20
C SER A 25 -13.28 22.94 -3.05
N ASP A 26 -12.69 23.64 -4.03
CA ASP A 26 -13.39 24.51 -4.97
C ASP A 26 -14.25 23.71 -5.96
N ASP A 27 -13.71 22.63 -6.55
CA ASP A 27 -14.44 21.71 -7.45
C ASP A 27 -15.65 21.04 -6.77
N MET A 28 -15.54 20.80 -5.46
CA MET A 28 -16.61 20.19 -4.66
C MET A 28 -17.65 21.21 -4.20
N SER A 29 -17.25 22.45 -3.90
CA SER A 29 -18.15 23.52 -3.46
C SER A 29 -19.04 24.08 -4.58
N SER A 30 -18.59 24.03 -5.84
CA SER A 30 -19.38 24.41 -7.03
C SER A 30 -20.30 23.29 -7.51
N SER A 31 -20.04 22.05 -7.08
CA SER A 31 -20.82 20.88 -7.45
C SER A 31 -22.01 20.67 -6.53
N VAL A 32 -23.11 20.09 -7.05
CA VAL A 32 -24.28 19.65 -6.25
C VAL A 32 -23.91 18.53 -5.25
N VAL A 33 -22.67 18.04 -5.30
CA VAL A 33 -22.16 16.88 -4.58
C VAL A 33 -21.35 17.35 -3.38
N SER A 34 -21.90 17.16 -2.17
CA SER A 34 -21.22 17.48 -0.91
C SER A 34 -19.92 16.68 -0.73
N SER A 35 -18.99 17.19 0.09
CA SER A 35 -17.77 16.46 0.50
C SER A 35 -18.05 15.12 1.20
N ALA A 36 -19.25 14.97 1.76
CA ALA A 36 -19.74 13.74 2.38
C ALA A 36 -20.62 12.87 1.46
N ALA A 37 -20.78 13.26 0.19
CA ALA A 37 -21.63 12.54 -0.74
C ALA A 37 -21.11 11.11 -0.96
N LYS A 38 -22.04 10.18 -0.98
CA LYS A 38 -21.77 8.77 -1.26
C LYS A 38 -21.80 8.56 -2.77
N ILE A 39 -21.16 7.48 -3.23
CA ILE A 39 -21.27 7.10 -4.65
C ILE A 39 -22.74 6.89 -5.07
N MET A 40 -23.58 6.42 -4.15
CA MET A 40 -25.02 6.24 -4.39
C MET A 40 -25.71 7.54 -4.78
N ASP A 41 -25.22 8.70 -4.33
CA ASP A 41 -25.79 10.01 -4.65
C ASP A 41 -25.46 10.46 -6.09
N ILE A 42 -24.48 9.81 -6.73
CA ILE A 42 -23.97 10.10 -8.08
C ILE A 42 -24.42 9.01 -9.08
N CYS A 43 -25.22 8.04 -8.63
CA CYS A 43 -25.72 6.94 -9.44
C CYS A 43 -27.25 6.97 -9.52
N ASN A 44 -27.80 6.70 -10.71
CA ASN A 44 -29.23 6.46 -10.88
C ASN A 44 -29.41 5.02 -11.40
N GLY A 45 -29.80 4.11 -10.49
CA GLY A 45 -29.86 2.68 -10.78
C GLY A 45 -28.50 2.12 -11.21
N HIS A 46 -28.40 1.68 -12.46
CA HIS A 46 -27.18 1.13 -13.07
C HIS A 46 -26.41 2.13 -13.95
N ALA A 47 -26.76 3.42 -13.91
CA ALA A 47 -26.09 4.45 -14.70
C ALA A 47 -25.38 5.48 -13.81
N TRP A 48 -24.18 5.87 -14.21
CA TRP A 48 -23.47 7.00 -13.61
C TRP A 48 -24.09 8.32 -14.06
N VAL A 49 -24.40 9.20 -13.10
CA VAL A 49 -24.92 10.53 -13.38
C VAL A 49 -23.90 11.56 -12.88
N TRP A 50 -22.93 11.87 -13.73
CA TRP A 50 -21.89 12.84 -13.42
C TRP A 50 -22.42 14.28 -13.50
N PRO A 51 -22.06 15.17 -12.57
CA PRO A 51 -22.35 16.60 -12.69
C PRO A 51 -21.65 17.15 -13.94
N ARG A 52 -22.40 17.68 -14.91
CA ARG A 52 -21.85 18.08 -16.22
C ARG A 52 -21.17 19.45 -16.23
N ASN A 53 -21.02 20.07 -15.07
CA ASN A 53 -20.76 21.50 -14.99
C ASN A 53 -19.27 21.83 -14.82
N GLU A 54 -18.41 20.82 -14.58
CA GLU A 54 -16.98 21.00 -14.34
C GLU A 54 -16.14 20.09 -15.25
N LEU A 55 -15.01 20.62 -15.73
CA LEU A 55 -14.01 19.88 -16.51
C LEU A 55 -13.47 18.63 -15.77
N PHE A 56 -13.48 18.68 -14.45
CA PHE A 56 -13.12 17.55 -13.60
C PHE A 56 -14.01 16.33 -13.85
N TRP A 57 -15.34 16.50 -13.83
CA TRP A 57 -16.28 15.38 -13.97
C TRP A 57 -16.31 14.79 -15.38
N THR A 58 -16.03 15.60 -16.40
CA THR A 58 -15.88 15.10 -17.78
C THR A 58 -14.59 14.31 -17.96
N ALA A 59 -13.49 14.71 -17.33
CA ALA A 59 -12.26 13.92 -17.30
C ALA A 59 -12.46 12.60 -16.54
N VAL A 60 -13.18 12.64 -15.42
CA VAL A 60 -13.52 11.43 -14.65
C VAL A 60 -14.38 10.47 -15.48
N SER A 61 -15.41 10.97 -16.17
CA SER A 61 -16.30 10.10 -16.97
C SER A 61 -15.59 9.42 -18.13
N TYR A 62 -14.63 10.09 -18.77
CA TYR A 62 -13.81 9.51 -19.84
C TYR A 62 -12.79 8.48 -19.32
N ALA A 63 -12.28 8.69 -18.11
CA ALA A 63 -11.29 7.78 -17.53
C ALA A 63 -11.93 6.48 -17.03
N ILE A 64 -13.23 6.45 -16.73
CA ILE A 64 -13.88 5.29 -16.12
C ILE A 64 -14.06 4.18 -17.17
N PRO A 65 -13.56 2.96 -16.91
CA PRO A 65 -13.74 1.85 -17.82
C PRO A 65 -15.22 1.43 -17.85
N SER A 66 -15.72 1.07 -19.03
CA SER A 66 -17.11 0.66 -19.27
C SER A 66 -17.55 -0.55 -18.43
N SER A 67 -16.59 -1.29 -17.88
CA SER A 67 -16.82 -2.43 -16.97
C SER A 67 -17.21 -2.03 -15.55
N LEU A 68 -17.06 -0.75 -15.17
CA LEU A 68 -17.38 -0.26 -13.84
C LEU A 68 -18.84 0.23 -13.82
N VAL A 69 -19.77 -0.67 -13.55
CA VAL A 69 -21.21 -0.36 -13.47
C VAL A 69 -21.64 -0.28 -12.00
N PRO A 70 -22.39 0.74 -11.58
CA PRO A 70 -22.90 0.81 -10.22
C PRO A 70 -23.99 -0.25 -10.02
N HIS A 71 -23.92 -0.94 -8.88
CA HIS A 71 -24.90 -1.95 -8.48
C HIS A 71 -25.48 -1.54 -7.12
N PRO A 72 -26.54 -0.72 -7.09
CA PRO A 72 -27.10 -0.18 -5.84
C PRO A 72 -27.67 -1.27 -4.92
N ASP A 73 -28.02 -2.43 -5.50
CA ASP A 73 -28.58 -3.57 -4.77
C ASP A 73 -27.53 -4.48 -4.11
N ARG A 74 -26.23 -4.21 -4.32
CA ARG A 74 -25.14 -5.04 -3.79
C ARG A 74 -24.37 -4.28 -2.71
N ALA A 75 -24.08 -4.91 -1.58
CA ALA A 75 -23.22 -4.32 -0.56
C ALA A 75 -21.78 -4.14 -1.06
N ASP A 76 -21.07 -3.14 -0.51
CA ASP A 76 -19.64 -2.93 -0.76
C ASP A 76 -18.84 -4.20 -0.38
N LEU A 77 -18.00 -4.71 -1.30
CA LEU A 77 -17.05 -5.78 -0.98
C LEU A 77 -15.62 -5.29 -1.14
N ALA A 78 -14.92 -5.12 -0.02
CA ALA A 78 -13.50 -4.84 -0.03
C ALA A 78 -12.73 -6.11 -0.45
N THR A 79 -12.14 -6.07 -1.64
CA THR A 79 -11.31 -7.16 -2.17
C THR A 79 -9.84 -6.77 -2.24
N TRP A 80 -8.97 -7.73 -1.94
CA TRP A 80 -7.53 -7.58 -1.99
C TRP A 80 -6.99 -7.93 -3.38
N ARG A 81 -6.59 -6.91 -4.17
CA ARG A 81 -6.18 -7.11 -5.57
C ARG A 81 -4.90 -7.92 -5.78
N HIS A 82 -4.05 -8.04 -4.75
CA HIS A 82 -2.79 -8.78 -4.86
C HIS A 82 -2.97 -10.28 -4.54
N ASN A 83 -4.20 -10.76 -4.50
CA ASN A 83 -4.54 -12.17 -4.38
C ASN A 83 -5.70 -12.49 -5.36
N PRO A 84 -5.57 -13.50 -6.23
CA PRO A 84 -6.64 -13.89 -7.16
C PRO A 84 -7.94 -14.30 -6.46
N THR A 85 -7.87 -14.73 -5.20
CA THR A 85 -9.06 -15.04 -4.39
C THR A 85 -9.76 -13.80 -3.81
N GLY A 86 -9.15 -12.61 -3.95
CA GLY A 86 -9.64 -11.37 -3.34
C GLY A 86 -9.51 -11.33 -1.81
N LEU A 87 -9.00 -12.39 -1.18
CA LEU A 87 -8.84 -12.46 0.27
C LEU A 87 -7.54 -11.79 0.72
N PHE A 88 -7.63 -11.05 1.82
CA PHE A 88 -6.46 -10.48 2.47
C PHE A 88 -5.60 -11.59 3.10
N SER A 89 -4.29 -11.52 2.88
CA SER A 89 -3.32 -12.36 3.57
C SER A 89 -2.10 -11.54 3.93
N ILE A 90 -1.61 -11.71 5.17
CA ILE A 90 -0.39 -11.05 5.66
C ILE A 90 0.79 -11.32 4.72
N LYS A 91 0.88 -12.54 4.16
CA LYS A 91 1.93 -12.89 3.18
C LYS A 91 1.87 -11.97 1.97
N THR A 92 0.70 -11.84 1.35
CA THR A 92 0.52 -11.00 0.16
C THR A 92 0.70 -9.51 0.48
N ALA A 93 0.28 -9.05 1.66
CA ALA A 93 0.51 -7.69 2.12
C ALA A 93 2.01 -7.41 2.28
N TYR A 94 2.74 -8.32 2.93
CA TYR A 94 4.18 -8.23 3.12
C TYR A 94 4.94 -8.25 1.79
N GLU A 95 4.54 -9.09 0.85
CA GLU A 95 5.15 -9.16 -0.48
C GLU A 95 4.95 -7.89 -1.31
N VAL A 96 3.86 -7.17 -1.08
CA VAL A 96 3.57 -5.87 -1.72
C VAL A 96 4.34 -4.73 -1.06
N MET A 97 4.49 -4.77 0.27
CA MET A 97 5.19 -3.73 1.02
C MET A 97 6.72 -3.83 0.92
N ARG A 98 7.25 -5.05 0.74
CA ARG A 98 8.70 -5.27 0.72
C ARG A 98 9.29 -4.92 -0.64
N ASP A 99 10.45 -4.28 -0.61
CA ASP A 99 11.32 -4.23 -1.78
C ASP A 99 11.88 -5.62 -2.06
N LYS A 100 11.56 -6.19 -3.22
CA LYS A 100 12.11 -7.48 -3.65
C LYS A 100 13.59 -7.29 -3.97
N ARG A 101 14.46 -7.86 -3.14
CA ARG A 101 15.90 -7.94 -3.37
C ARG A 101 16.28 -9.34 -3.83
N PRO A 102 17.34 -9.48 -4.65
CA PRO A 102 17.84 -10.80 -5.01
C PRO A 102 18.22 -11.57 -3.76
N GLU A 103 18.02 -12.89 -3.83
CA GLU A 103 18.41 -13.79 -2.76
C GLU A 103 19.93 -13.79 -2.62
N VAL A 104 20.42 -13.55 -1.41
CA VAL A 104 21.85 -13.53 -1.12
C VAL A 104 22.35 -14.96 -0.89
N PRO A 105 23.50 -15.36 -1.43
CA PRO A 105 23.99 -16.75 -1.34
C PRO A 105 24.25 -17.19 0.11
N TRP A 106 24.54 -16.24 1.00
CA TRP A 106 24.79 -16.51 2.42
C TRP A 106 23.52 -16.63 3.28
N HIS A 107 22.31 -16.45 2.73
CA HIS A 107 21.10 -16.45 3.55
C HIS A 107 20.88 -17.79 4.30
N GLN A 108 21.20 -18.92 3.67
CA GLN A 108 21.09 -20.25 4.30
C GLN A 108 22.11 -20.46 5.41
N LEU A 109 23.28 -19.84 5.30
CA LEU A 109 24.32 -19.92 6.33
C LEU A 109 23.90 -19.15 7.59
N VAL A 110 23.14 -18.07 7.43
CA VAL A 110 22.66 -17.25 8.55
C VAL A 110 21.35 -17.78 9.12
N TRP A 111 20.39 -18.15 8.28
CA TRP A 111 19.01 -18.49 8.66
C TRP A 111 18.65 -19.95 8.35
N GLY A 112 19.64 -20.83 8.21
CA GLY A 112 19.46 -22.24 7.91
C GLY A 112 18.78 -23.02 9.02
N LYS A 113 18.31 -24.23 8.68
CA LYS A 113 17.73 -25.15 9.66
C LYS A 113 18.81 -25.56 10.68
N GLY A 114 18.52 -25.39 11.96
CA GLY A 114 19.44 -25.73 13.06
C GLY A 114 20.35 -24.58 13.52
N CYS A 115 20.29 -23.41 12.87
CA CYS A 115 21.03 -22.24 13.34
C CYS A 115 20.38 -21.69 14.63
N VAL A 116 21.19 -21.53 15.68
CA VAL A 116 20.75 -20.89 16.93
C VAL A 116 20.61 -19.38 16.68
N PRO A 117 19.45 -18.75 16.99
CA PRO A 117 19.20 -17.34 16.67
C PRO A 117 20.29 -16.37 17.13
N LYS A 118 20.92 -16.64 18.29
CA LYS A 118 22.05 -15.84 18.80
C LYS A 118 23.24 -15.86 17.85
N HIS A 119 23.64 -17.02 17.36
CA HIS A 119 24.78 -17.16 16.45
C HIS A 119 24.44 -16.61 15.07
N SER A 120 23.22 -16.85 14.57
CA SER A 120 22.71 -16.25 13.34
C SER A 120 22.80 -14.73 13.35
N PHE A 121 22.40 -14.09 14.46
CA PHE A 121 22.45 -12.64 14.59
C PHE A 121 23.88 -12.11 14.56
N ILE A 122 24.81 -12.74 15.29
CA ILE A 122 26.23 -12.35 15.31
C ILE A 122 26.84 -12.53 13.91
N LEU A 123 26.56 -13.67 13.26
CA LEU A 123 27.06 -13.99 11.91
C LEU A 123 26.51 -13.01 10.86
N TRP A 124 25.24 -12.65 10.95
CA TRP A 124 24.63 -11.62 10.10
C TRP A 124 25.31 -10.27 10.25
N LEU A 125 25.62 -9.85 11.49
CA LEU A 125 26.38 -8.62 11.75
C LEU A 125 27.81 -8.69 11.23
N ALA A 126 28.47 -9.85 11.37
CA ALA A 126 29.81 -10.09 10.88
C ALA A 126 29.88 -9.99 9.34
N ILE A 127 28.96 -10.65 8.63
CA ILE A 127 28.86 -10.58 7.15
C ILE A 127 28.60 -9.15 6.69
N ARG A 128 27.80 -8.38 7.43
CA ARG A 128 27.55 -6.96 7.15
C ARG A 128 28.67 -6.03 7.61
N ASN A 129 29.77 -6.56 8.14
CA ASN A 129 30.89 -5.82 8.72
C ASN A 129 30.47 -4.83 9.84
N ARG A 130 29.28 -5.03 10.43
CA ARG A 130 28.71 -4.19 11.51
C ARG A 130 29.03 -4.74 12.90
N LEU A 131 29.74 -5.86 12.98
CA LEU A 131 30.32 -6.33 14.23
C LEU A 131 31.53 -5.46 14.56
N VAL A 132 31.43 -4.74 15.68
CA VAL A 132 32.52 -3.96 16.26
C VAL A 132 33.41 -4.93 17.01
N THR A 133 34.47 -5.40 16.34
CA THR A 133 35.51 -6.23 16.96
C THR A 133 36.51 -5.35 17.69
N LYS A 134 37.26 -5.91 18.66
CA LYS A 134 38.31 -5.19 19.38
C LYS A 134 39.34 -4.56 18.42
N ASP A 135 39.66 -5.24 17.34
CA ASP A 135 40.59 -4.73 16.32
C ASP A 135 40.07 -3.47 15.63
N LYS A 136 38.75 -3.38 15.39
CA LYS A 136 38.13 -2.15 14.85
C LYS A 136 38.08 -1.03 15.87
N LEU A 137 37.90 -1.34 17.15
CA LEU A 137 37.94 -0.33 18.22
C LEU A 137 39.36 0.22 18.40
N LEU A 138 40.38 -0.63 18.28
CA LEU A 138 41.78 -0.23 18.29
C LEU A 138 42.13 0.63 17.06
N ALA A 139 41.64 0.25 15.88
CA ALA A 139 41.82 1.03 14.64
C ALA A 139 41.06 2.37 14.64
N MET A 140 40.01 2.52 15.46
CA MET A 140 39.25 3.76 15.63
C MET A 140 39.80 4.63 16.77
N GLU A 141 40.98 4.32 17.31
CA GLU A 141 41.67 5.02 18.43
C GLU A 141 40.88 5.09 19.76
N LEU A 142 39.73 4.42 19.86
CA LEU A 142 38.86 4.48 21.04
C LEU A 142 39.38 3.70 22.25
N LEU A 143 40.35 2.80 22.04
CA LEU A 143 40.93 1.93 23.09
C LEU A 143 42.38 2.28 23.48
N GLN A 144 43.01 3.29 22.85
CA GLN A 144 44.39 3.70 23.22
C GLN A 144 44.47 4.42 24.58
N ASN A 145 43.35 4.89 25.13
CA ASN A 145 43.31 5.65 26.38
C ASN A 145 43.18 4.81 27.67
N MET A 146 43.22 3.47 27.59
CA MET A 146 43.09 2.58 28.76
C MET A 146 44.40 1.89 29.18
N VAL A 147 45.54 2.35 28.68
CA VAL A 147 46.86 1.94 29.20
C VAL A 147 47.60 3.19 29.65
N LEU A 148 47.28 3.68 30.85
CA LEU A 148 48.14 4.48 31.71
C LEU A 148 47.89 4.06 33.16
#